data_AF-A0A6B2LPV4-F1
#
_entry.id   AF-A0A6B2LPV4-F1
#
_cell.length_a   1.000
_cell.length_b   1.000
_cell.length_c   1.000
_cell.angle_alpha   90.00
_cell.angle_beta   90.00
_cell.angle_gamma   90.00
#
_symmetry.space_group_name_H-M   'P 1'
#
loop_
_entity.id
_entity.type
_entity.pdbx_description
1 polymer ?
#
loop_
_entity_poly.entity_id
_entity_poly.type
_entity_poly.pdbx_seq_one_letter_code
_entity_poly.pdbx_strand_id
1 'polypeptide(L)'
;MKIHFCLLKDASWLSFIFLPLILIFYFYLLAQVADRFFIPILSEIATRLKMPSSVAAVTLLAFGNGAPDIFSTYAAVQSGHYQQAFGQVVGASSFISLAIIGIISSAGLLSSVTVYRRPYLKDVGSLCLALCVVFFVVY
;
A
#
# COMPACT_ATOMS: atom_id res chain seq x y z
N MET A 1 -14.90 -12.98 11.20
CA MET A 1 -14.01 -14.06 11.66
C MET A 1 -14.68 -15.14 12.54
N LYS A 2 -16.01 -15.12 12.78
CA LYS A 2 -16.72 -16.19 13.52
C LYS A 2 -17.16 -17.38 12.64
N ILE A 3 -17.31 -17.15 11.34
CA ILE A 3 -17.83 -18.13 10.38
C ILE A 3 -16.85 -19.29 10.13
N HIS A 4 -15.53 -19.00 10.18
CA HIS A 4 -14.46 -20.00 9.96
C HIS A 4 -14.36 -21.03 11.09
N PHE A 5 -14.46 -20.57 12.35
CA PHE A 5 -14.25 -21.42 13.52
C PHE A 5 -15.48 -22.26 13.89
N CYS A 6 -16.68 -21.80 13.53
CA CYS A 6 -17.92 -22.47 13.86
C CYS A 6 -18.36 -23.54 12.85
N LEU A 7 -17.90 -23.49 11.59
CA LEU A 7 -18.36 -24.40 10.52
C LEU A 7 -17.32 -25.46 10.12
N LEU A 8 -16.03 -25.26 10.44
CA LEU A 8 -14.91 -26.08 9.97
C LEU A 8 -14.04 -26.62 11.12
N LYS A 9 -14.67 -27.07 12.22
CA LYS A 9 -13.95 -27.57 13.40
C LYS A 9 -13.35 -28.97 13.20
N ASP A 10 -13.90 -29.78 12.29
CA ASP A 10 -13.53 -31.19 12.12
C ASP A 10 -12.45 -31.46 11.06
N ALA A 11 -12.03 -30.46 10.27
CA ALA A 11 -11.03 -30.65 9.19
C ALA A 11 -9.99 -29.53 9.14
N SER A 12 -9.20 -29.40 10.22
CA SER A 12 -8.17 -28.36 10.39
C SER A 12 -7.18 -28.28 9.22
N TRP A 13 -6.80 -29.43 8.65
CA TRP A 13 -5.89 -29.50 7.48
C TRP A 13 -6.50 -28.87 6.22
N LEU A 14 -7.80 -29.09 5.98
CA LEU A 14 -8.48 -28.58 4.78
C LEU A 14 -8.49 -27.04 4.76
N SER A 15 -8.61 -26.42 5.94
CA SER A 15 -8.57 -24.96 6.07
C SER A 15 -7.22 -24.36 5.66
N PHE A 16 -6.10 -25.04 5.91
CA PHE A 16 -4.77 -24.54 5.54
C PHE A 16 -4.53 -24.52 4.03
N ILE A 17 -5.20 -25.38 3.27
CA ILE A 17 -5.09 -25.42 1.81
C ILE A 17 -6.17 -24.54 1.15
N PHE A 18 -7.38 -24.56 1.71
CA PHE A 18 -8.51 -23.82 1.15
C PHE A 18 -8.35 -22.30 1.27
N LEU A 19 -7.78 -21.80 2.38
CA LEU A 19 -7.58 -20.38 2.61
C LEU A 19 -6.60 -19.70 1.62
N PRO A 20 -5.39 -20.23 1.35
CA PRO A 20 -4.53 -19.65 0.33
C PRO A 20 -5.11 -19.79 -1.06
N LEU A 21 -5.83 -20.90 -1.36
CA LEU A 21 -6.48 -21.09 -2.65
C LEU A 21 -7.53 -20.00 -2.93
N ILE A 22 -8.41 -19.73 -1.95
CA ILE A 22 -9.43 -18.68 -2.10
C ILE A 22 -8.80 -17.29 -2.15
N LEU A 23 -7.71 -17.05 -1.40
CA LEU A 23 -6.96 -15.81 -1.45
C LEU A 23 -6.36 -15.56 -2.85
N ILE A 24 -5.71 -16.56 -3.44
CA ILE A 24 -5.16 -16.48 -4.80
C ILE A 24 -6.27 -16.23 -5.82
N PHE A 25 -7.40 -16.92 -5.68
CA PHE A 25 -8.56 -16.70 -6.54
C PHE A 25 -9.08 -15.25 -6.47
N TYR A 26 -9.20 -14.68 -5.27
CA TYR A 26 -9.57 -13.26 -5.09
C TYR A 26 -8.56 -12.30 -5.71
N PHE A 27 -7.25 -12.53 -5.51
CA PHE A 27 -6.21 -11.72 -6.13
C PHE A 27 -6.27 -11.78 -7.67
N TYR A 28 -6.51 -12.96 -8.23
CA TYR A 28 -6.66 -13.14 -9.67
C TYR A 28 -7.87 -12.36 -10.21
N LEU A 29 -9.02 -12.45 -9.53
CA LEU A 29 -10.21 -11.69 -9.92
C LEU A 29 -9.98 -10.18 -9.84
N LEU A 30 -9.35 -9.69 -8.76
CA LEU A 30 -9.02 -8.28 -8.60
C LEU A 30 -8.10 -7.77 -9.71
N ALA A 31 -7.07 -8.55 -10.06
CA ALA A 31 -6.16 -8.21 -11.16
C ALA A 31 -6.90 -8.13 -12.50
N GLN A 32 -7.77 -9.10 -12.81
CA GLN A 32 -8.57 -9.08 -14.03
C GLN A 32 -9.52 -7.87 -14.10
N VAL A 33 -10.14 -7.51 -12.98
CA VAL A 33 -11.03 -6.34 -12.92
C VAL A 33 -10.23 -5.04 -13.10
N ALA A 34 -9.05 -4.93 -12.48
CA ALA A 34 -8.18 -3.78 -12.63
C ALA A 34 -7.74 -3.60 -14.10
N ASP A 35 -7.27 -4.67 -14.74
CA ASP A 35 -6.79 -4.61 -16.12
C ASP A 35 -7.92 -4.28 -17.11
N ARG A 36 -9.11 -4.87 -16.94
CA ARG A 36 -10.21 -4.72 -17.90
C ARG A 36 -11.04 -3.46 -17.73
N PHE A 37 -11.16 -2.95 -16.50
CA PHE A 37 -12.03 -1.80 -16.22
C PHE A 37 -11.25 -0.59 -15.75
N PHE A 38 -10.30 -0.75 -14.82
CA PHE A 38 -9.63 0.40 -14.19
C PHE A 38 -8.66 1.09 -15.14
N ILE A 39 -7.78 0.34 -15.83
CA ILE A 39 -6.77 0.92 -16.75
C ILE A 39 -7.40 1.67 -17.93
N PRO A 40 -8.42 1.17 -18.64
CA PRO A 40 -9.03 1.90 -19.77
C PRO A 40 -9.68 3.21 -19.33
N ILE A 41 -10.37 3.21 -18.19
CA ILE A 41 -10.96 4.43 -17.62
C ILE A 41 -9.87 5.44 -17.27
N LEU A 42 -8.76 4.98 -16.69
CA LEU A 42 -7.61 5.82 -16.38
C LEU A 42 -7.02 6.47 -17.63
N SER A 43 -6.92 5.72 -18.73
CA SER A 43 -6.40 6.21 -20.01
C SER A 43 -7.32 7.25 -20.65
N GLU A 44 -8.63 7.06 -20.58
CA GLU A 44 -9.60 8.06 -21.06
C GLU A 44 -9.48 9.36 -20.25
N ILE A 45 -9.42 9.26 -18.91
CA ILE A 45 -9.21 10.40 -18.02
C ILE A 45 -7.88 11.12 -18.34
N ALA A 46 -6.80 10.37 -18.55
CA ALA A 46 -5.49 10.91 -18.93
C ALA A 46 -5.56 11.71 -20.24
N THR A 47 -6.28 11.18 -21.23
CA THR A 47 -6.48 11.82 -22.54
C THR A 47 -7.25 13.13 -22.39
N ARG A 48 -8.30 13.16 -21.55
CA ARG A 48 -9.08 14.38 -21.25
C ARG A 48 -8.24 15.45 -20.53
N LEU A 49 -7.35 15.03 -19.64
CA LEU A 49 -6.41 15.88 -18.91
C LEU A 49 -5.19 16.30 -19.75
N LYS A 50 -5.08 15.85 -21.01
CA LYS A 50 -3.91 16.05 -21.90
C LYS A 50 -2.59 15.58 -21.27
N MET A 51 -2.63 14.50 -20.49
CA MET A 51 -1.47 13.90 -19.84
C MET A 51 -1.07 12.58 -20.49
N PRO A 52 0.23 12.23 -20.51
CA PRO A 52 0.68 10.90 -20.93
C PRO A 52 0.10 9.81 -20.03
N SER A 53 -0.21 8.65 -20.62
CA SER A 53 -0.71 7.47 -19.88
C SER A 53 0.26 7.00 -18.78
N SER A 54 1.56 7.17 -18.97
CA SER A 54 2.58 6.89 -17.95
C SER A 54 2.47 7.80 -16.73
N VAL A 55 2.18 9.09 -16.94
CA VAL A 55 1.98 10.05 -15.85
C VAL A 55 0.68 9.75 -15.11
N ALA A 56 -0.38 9.38 -15.84
CA ALA A 56 -1.65 8.95 -15.23
C ALA A 56 -1.49 7.67 -14.40
N ALA A 57 -0.66 6.71 -14.84
CA ALA A 57 -0.34 5.54 -14.02
C ALA A 57 0.40 5.94 -12.74
N VAL A 58 1.45 6.76 -12.83
CA VAL A 58 2.22 7.15 -11.63
C VAL A 58 1.41 8.01 -10.65
N THR A 59 0.35 8.68 -11.11
CA THR A 59 -0.47 9.59 -10.28
C THR A 59 -1.82 8.98 -9.90
N LEU A 60 -2.70 8.73 -10.87
CA LEU A 60 -4.07 8.29 -10.64
C LEU A 60 -4.15 6.82 -10.20
N LEU A 61 -3.29 5.93 -10.73
CA LEU A 61 -3.22 4.55 -10.24
C LEU A 61 -2.70 4.52 -8.80
N ALA A 62 -1.62 5.27 -8.54
CA ALA A 62 -1.04 5.39 -7.20
C ALA A 62 -2.06 5.99 -6.20
N PHE A 63 -2.80 7.00 -6.62
CA PHE A 63 -3.89 7.60 -5.84
C PHE A 63 -5.01 6.60 -5.58
N GLY A 64 -5.45 5.84 -6.59
CA GLY A 64 -6.48 4.82 -6.46
C GLY A 64 -6.10 3.73 -5.46
N ASN A 65 -4.83 3.31 -5.45
CA ASN A 65 -4.31 2.35 -4.48
C ASN A 65 -4.29 2.91 -3.05
N GLY A 66 -3.95 4.20 -2.87
CA GLY A 66 -3.90 4.84 -1.55
C GLY A 66 -5.25 5.36 -1.02
N ALA A 67 -6.26 5.49 -1.88
CA ALA A 67 -7.61 5.95 -1.49
C ALA A 67 -8.23 5.14 -0.33
N PRO A 68 -8.29 3.79 -0.37
CA PRO A 68 -8.86 3.01 0.74
C PRO A 68 -8.09 3.19 2.06
N ASP A 69 -6.76 3.37 2.01
CA ASP A 69 -5.96 3.64 3.20
C ASP A 69 -6.32 4.98 3.84
N ILE A 70 -6.53 6.01 3.03
CA ILE A 70 -6.96 7.34 3.50
C ILE A 70 -8.34 7.25 4.16
N PHE A 71 -9.29 6.55 3.53
CA PHE A 71 -10.63 6.38 4.09
C PHE A 71 -10.63 5.56 5.40
N SER A 72 -9.82 4.49 5.46
CA SER A 72 -9.64 3.69 6.68
C SER A 72 -9.03 4.53 7.81
N THR A 73 -7.99 5.28 7.51
CA THR A 73 -7.31 6.18 8.46
C THR A 73 -8.28 7.25 8.95
N TYR A 74 -9.06 7.86 8.05
CA TYR A 74 -10.07 8.86 8.40
C TYR A 74 -11.16 8.28 9.31
N ALA A 75 -11.67 7.08 9.01
CA ALA A 75 -12.66 6.41 9.83
C ALA A 75 -12.11 6.06 11.24
N ALA A 76 -10.83 5.64 11.32
CA ALA A 76 -10.16 5.36 12.59
C ALA A 76 -10.00 6.62 13.45
N VAL A 77 -9.57 7.73 12.84
CA VAL A 77 -9.45 9.05 13.49
C VAL A 77 -10.81 9.52 14.02
N GLN A 78 -11.87 9.45 13.20
CA GLN A 78 -13.24 9.80 13.62
C GLN A 78 -13.76 8.96 14.79
N SER A 79 -13.32 7.70 14.87
CA SER A 79 -13.70 6.78 15.94
C SER A 79 -12.82 6.90 17.20
N GLY A 80 -11.93 7.90 17.27
CA GLY A 80 -11.01 8.10 18.40
C GLY A 80 -9.79 7.17 18.42
N HIS A 81 -9.58 6.35 17.39
CA HIS A 81 -8.47 5.39 17.29
C HIS A 81 -7.24 6.02 16.60
N TYR A 82 -6.79 7.17 17.11
CA TYR A 82 -5.69 7.94 16.50
C TYR A 82 -4.36 7.17 16.45
N GLN A 83 -4.07 6.35 17.47
CA GLN A 83 -2.86 5.54 17.51
C GLN A 83 -2.83 4.47 16.40
N GLN A 84 -3.98 3.86 16.08
CA GLN A 84 -4.08 2.87 14.99
C GLN A 84 -3.94 3.53 13.62
N ALA A 85 -4.60 4.67 13.43
CA ALA A 85 -4.49 5.48 12.21
C ALA A 85 -3.03 5.89 11.95
N PHE A 86 -2.33 6.34 12.98
CA PHE A 86 -0.92 6.72 12.86
C PHE A 86 -0.01 5.53 12.56
N GLY A 87 -0.21 4.41 13.26
CA GLY A 87 0.56 3.18 13.02
C GLY A 87 0.44 2.68 11.58
N GLN A 88 -0.75 2.79 10.97
CA GLN A 88 -0.97 2.43 9.57
C GLN A 88 -0.12 3.29 8.61
N VAL A 89 -0.17 4.62 8.74
CA VAL A 89 0.52 5.55 7.82
C VAL A 89 2.04 5.42 7.91
N VAL A 90 2.58 5.37 9.14
CA VAL A 90 4.02 5.21 9.39
C VAL A 90 4.50 3.84 8.94
N GLY A 91 3.73 2.80 9.27
CA GLY A 91 4.03 1.42 8.91
C GLY A 91 4.08 1.23 7.39
N ALA A 92 3.09 1.72 6.65
CA ALA A 92 3.06 1.63 5.19
C ALA A 92 4.27 2.31 4.53
N SER A 93 4.58 3.54 4.94
CA SER A 93 5.70 4.31 4.38
C SER A 93 7.06 3.65 4.65
N SER A 94 7.24 3.15 5.87
CA SER A 94 8.48 2.46 6.28
C SER A 94 8.62 1.11 5.60
N PHE A 95 7.53 0.34 5.52
CA PHE A 95 7.50 -0.97 4.86
C PHE A 95 7.87 -0.86 3.38
N ILE A 96 7.24 0.05 2.63
CA ILE A 96 7.52 0.24 1.21
C ILE A 96 8.99 0.62 1.00
N SER A 97 9.51 1.55 1.80
CA SER A 97 10.92 1.99 1.71
C SER A 97 11.88 0.83 1.99
N LEU A 98 11.67 0.10 3.08
CA LEU A 98 12.52 -1.04 3.48
C LEU A 98 12.42 -2.20 2.48
N ALA A 99 11.22 -2.50 1.99
CA ALA A 99 11.00 -3.57 1.01
C ALA A 99 11.71 -3.26 -0.31
N ILE A 100 11.57 -2.03 -0.83
CA ILE A 100 12.23 -1.62 -2.07
C ILE A 100 13.76 -1.67 -1.91
N ILE A 101 14.30 -1.08 -0.84
CA ILE A 101 15.74 -1.09 -0.56
C ILE A 101 16.23 -2.54 -0.39
N GLY A 102 15.48 -3.37 0.34
CA GLY A 102 15.80 -4.78 0.55
C GLY A 102 15.84 -5.58 -0.75
N ILE A 103 14.87 -5.39 -1.64
CA ILE A 103 14.83 -6.04 -2.95
C ILE A 103 16.02 -5.60 -3.80
N ILE A 104 16.25 -4.29 -3.93
CA ILE A 104 17.39 -3.74 -4.70
C ILE A 104 18.72 -4.26 -4.14
N SER A 105 18.81 -4.41 -2.81
CA SER A 105 19.98 -4.97 -2.13
C SER A 105 20.20 -6.44 -2.34
N SER A 106 19.14 -7.24 -2.25
CA SER A 106 19.22 -8.67 -2.52
C SER A 106 19.55 -8.97 -3.98
N ALA A 107 19.11 -8.12 -4.90
CA ALA A 107 19.33 -8.28 -6.33
C ALA A 107 20.68 -7.69 -6.83
N GLY A 108 21.54 -7.19 -5.93
CA GLY A 108 22.89 -6.73 -6.27
C GLY A 108 22.93 -5.43 -7.12
N LEU A 109 21.79 -4.74 -7.26
CA LEU A 109 21.65 -3.55 -8.10
C LEU A 109 22.21 -2.27 -7.46
N LEU A 110 22.70 -2.32 -6.22
CA LEU A 110 23.25 -1.14 -5.53
C LEU A 110 24.43 -0.50 -6.26
N SER A 111 25.26 -1.28 -6.95
CA SER A 111 26.41 -0.72 -7.67
C SER A 111 26.00 0.16 -8.85
N SER A 112 24.80 -0.04 -9.39
CA SER A 112 24.26 0.71 -10.53
C SER A 112 23.42 1.92 -10.10
N VAL A 113 23.04 2.03 -8.83
CA VAL A 113 22.17 3.10 -8.32
C VAL A 113 23.02 4.16 -7.63
N THR A 114 23.23 5.29 -8.31
CA THR A 114 23.91 6.45 -7.72
C THR A 114 22.94 7.22 -6.81
N VAL A 115 23.05 6.98 -5.50
CA VAL A 115 22.20 7.68 -4.51
C VAL A 115 22.74 9.08 -4.26
N TYR A 116 21.98 10.10 -4.68
CA TYR A 116 22.30 11.50 -4.38
C TYR A 116 22.03 11.79 -2.89
N ARG A 117 23.10 12.08 -2.13
CA ARG A 117 23.03 12.29 -0.67
C ARG A 117 22.07 13.40 -0.22
N ARG A 118 21.97 14.51 -0.95
CA ARG A 118 21.15 15.67 -0.56
C ARG A 118 19.64 15.40 -0.55
N PRO A 119 19.02 14.87 -1.64
CA PRO A 119 17.61 14.52 -1.63
C PRO A 119 17.30 13.40 -0.62
N TYR A 120 18.18 12.40 -0.51
CA TYR A 120 18.02 11.32 0.48
C TYR A 120 17.94 11.85 1.92
N LEU A 121 18.86 12.73 2.31
CA LEU A 121 18.85 13.32 3.65
C LEU A 121 17.62 14.22 3.89
N LYS A 122 17.11 14.86 2.84
CA LYS A 122 15.90 15.70 2.90
C LYS A 122 14.65 14.85 3.12
N ASP A 123 14.54 13.71 2.41
CA ASP A 123 13.39 12.82 2.52
C ASP A 123 13.36 12.12 3.88
N VAL A 124 14.49 11.56 4.32
CA VAL A 124 14.62 10.96 5.66
C VAL A 124 14.41 12.01 6.77
N GLY A 125 14.97 13.21 6.60
CA GLY A 125 14.78 14.30 7.54
C GLY A 125 13.32 14.73 7.65
N SER A 126 12.61 14.82 6.52
CA SER A 126 11.18 15.14 6.51
C SER A 126 10.32 14.05 7.15
N LEU A 127 10.70 12.78 6.96
CA LEU A 127 10.02 11.64 7.58
C LEU A 127 10.20 11.63 9.10
N CYS A 128 11.43 11.85 9.58
CA CYS A 128 11.73 11.98 11.01
C CYS A 128 11.01 13.19 11.64
N LEU A 129 11.00 14.33 10.96
CA LEU A 129 10.28 15.52 11.44
C LEU A 129 8.78 15.23 11.56
N ALA A 130 8.17 14.64 10.53
CA ALA A 130 6.76 14.27 10.53
C ALA A 130 6.44 13.28 11.68
N LEU A 131 7.29 12.29 11.91
CA LEU A 131 7.17 11.36 13.04
C LEU A 131 7.21 12.08 14.39
N CYS A 132 8.15 12.99 14.58
CA CYS A 132 8.27 13.77 15.81
C CYS A 132 7.05 14.67 16.05
N VAL A 133 6.56 15.36 15.01
CA VAL A 133 5.37 16.22 15.13
C VAL A 133 4.15 15.40 15.51
N VAL A 134 3.95 14.24 14.88
CA VAL A 134 2.77 13.43 15.21
C VAL A 134 2.89 12.79 16.58
N PHE A 135 4.09 12.36 17.00
CA PHE A 135 4.29 11.86 18.36
C PHE A 135 3.93 12.92 19.42
N PHE A 136 4.29 14.19 19.18
CA PHE A 136 3.94 15.32 20.04
C PHE A 136 2.46 15.72 20.01
N VAL A 137 1.75 15.44 18.93
CA VAL A 137 0.29 15.70 18.85
C VAL A 137 -0.52 14.60 19.54
N VAL A 138 0.01 13.36 19.57
CA VAL A 138 -0.67 12.19 20.14
C VAL A 138 -0.41 12.04 21.65
N TYR A 139 0.71 12.53 22.17
CA TYR A 139 1.10 12.52 23.59
C TYR A 139 1.20 13.93 24.16
#